data_AF-A0A7C2LIE2-F1
#
_entry.id   AF-A0A7C2LIE2-F1
#
_cell.length_a   1.000
_cell.length_b   1.000
_cell.length_c   1.000
_cell.angle_alpha   90.00
_cell.angle_beta   90.00
_cell.angle_gamma   90.00
#
_symmetry.space_group_name_H-M   'P 1'
#
loop_
_entity.id
_entity.type
_entity.pdbx_description
1 polymer ?
#
loop_
_entity_poly.entity_id
_entity_poly.type
_entity_poly.pdbx_seq_one_letter_code
_entity_poly.pdbx_strand_id
1 'polypeptide(L)'
;MGSDPSRSEGGRAMSASSGTLSDQQVRDRFLKETERNFSVIAPAGVGKTEAIVRRVIGMAGEPLPIARQKLSTLVVVTYTNRAAHEMQHRARNGMLESKADPELLASFNQAFFGTIHQFCFKLLRTYGHHLGLPSALEVLADEDALWLE
;
A
#
# COMPACT_ATOMS: atom_id res chain seq x y z
N MET A 1 -20.51 -43.07 52.49
CA MET A 1 -19.03 -43.18 52.61
C MET A 1 -18.58 -44.19 51.56
N GLY A 2 -17.82 -43.86 50.52
CA GLY A 2 -17.22 -42.60 50.12
C GLY A 2 -17.32 -42.40 48.60
N SER A 3 -17.48 -41.15 48.21
CA SER A 3 -17.34 -40.62 46.85
C SER A 3 -15.85 -40.50 46.52
N ASP A 4 -15.40 -41.14 45.44
CA ASP A 4 -14.05 -40.99 44.89
C ASP A 4 -14.06 -39.90 43.79
N PRO A 5 -13.35 -38.77 43.96
CA PRO A 5 -13.31 -37.68 42.99
C PRO A 5 -11.95 -37.66 42.26
N SER A 6 -11.88 -38.13 41.02
CA SER A 6 -10.77 -37.79 40.12
C SER A 6 -11.04 -38.15 38.66
N ARG A 7 -11.73 -37.25 37.94
CA ARG A 7 -11.59 -37.13 36.49
C ARG A 7 -11.47 -35.66 36.11
N SER A 8 -10.25 -35.15 36.25
CA SER A 8 -9.80 -33.88 35.71
C SER A 8 -8.68 -34.13 34.70
N GLU A 9 -9.05 -34.33 33.44
CA GLU A 9 -8.17 -34.09 32.30
C GLU A 9 -9.10 -33.50 31.24
N GLY A 10 -9.00 -32.22 30.89
CA GLY A 10 -7.78 -31.50 30.57
C GLY A 10 -8.03 -30.94 29.18
N GLY A 11 -8.84 -29.88 29.10
CA GLY A 11 -9.07 -29.18 27.85
C GLY A 11 -7.72 -28.69 27.32
N ARG A 12 -7.27 -29.26 26.20
CA ARG A 12 -6.18 -28.68 25.42
C ARG A 12 -6.69 -27.38 24.83
N ALA A 13 -6.57 -26.31 25.61
CA ALA A 13 -6.45 -24.97 25.07
C ALA A 13 -5.25 -25.02 24.11
N MET A 14 -5.53 -24.97 22.81
CA MET A 14 -4.48 -24.72 21.83
C MET A 14 -3.96 -23.31 22.08
N SER A 15 -2.88 -23.25 22.85
CA SER A 15 -2.00 -22.09 22.94
C SER A 15 -1.56 -21.77 21.51
N ALA A 16 -2.11 -20.71 20.93
CA ALA A 16 -1.57 -20.11 19.72
C ALA A 16 -0.16 -19.64 20.07
N SER A 17 0.84 -20.39 19.62
CA SER A 17 2.22 -20.01 19.80
C SER A 17 2.45 -18.67 19.11
N SER A 18 2.71 -17.66 19.92
CA SER A 18 3.31 -16.37 19.56
C SER A 18 4.75 -16.59 19.06
N GLY A 19 4.90 -17.38 18.00
CA GLY A 19 6.17 -17.66 17.35
C GLY A 19 6.44 -16.60 16.30
N THR A 20 7.52 -15.85 16.46
CA THR A 20 8.08 -15.00 15.41
C THR A 20 8.25 -15.83 14.13
N LEU A 21 7.69 -15.35 13.02
CA LEU A 21 7.81 -16.03 11.73
C LEU A 21 9.28 -16.13 11.32
N SER A 22 9.68 -17.22 10.66
CA SER A 22 11.06 -17.42 10.20
C SER A 22 11.53 -16.33 9.22
N ASP A 23 10.60 -15.68 8.52
CA ASP A 23 10.86 -14.57 7.58
C ASP A 23 10.66 -13.18 8.19
N GLN A 24 10.41 -13.06 9.51
CA GLN A 24 10.05 -11.78 10.15
C GLN A 24 11.10 -10.69 9.93
N GLN A 25 12.39 -11.03 9.97
CA GLN A 25 13.46 -10.07 9.73
C GLN A 25 13.35 -9.44 8.33
N VAL A 26 13.02 -10.23 7.30
CA VAL A 26 12.87 -9.73 5.93
C VAL A 26 11.60 -8.87 5.82
N ARG A 27 10.52 -9.24 6.50
CA ARG A 27 9.29 -8.43 6.58
C ARG A 27 9.55 -7.07 7.24
N ASP A 28 10.30 -7.04 8.33
CA ASP A 28 10.62 -5.80 9.04
C ASP A 28 11.47 -4.87 8.18
N ARG A 29 12.44 -5.43 7.43
CA ARG A 29 13.23 -4.67 6.46
C ARG A 29 12.35 -4.09 5.36
N PHE A 30 11.44 -4.89 4.79
CA PHE A 30 10.46 -4.39 3.82
C PHE A 30 9.50 -3.34 4.42
N LEU A 31 9.27 -3.30 5.72
CA LEU A 31 8.43 -2.24 6.30
C LEU A 31 9.23 -0.95 6.58
N LYS A 32 10.50 -1.05 6.96
CA LYS A 32 11.29 0.08 7.49
C LYS A 32 12.29 0.69 6.50
N GLU A 33 12.89 -0.09 5.62
CA GLU A 33 13.95 0.38 4.73
C GLU A 33 13.33 1.06 3.49
N THR A 34 13.16 2.38 3.52
CA THR A 34 12.55 3.16 2.42
C THR A 34 13.55 3.60 1.34
N GLU A 35 14.85 3.58 1.64
CA GLU A 35 15.96 3.96 0.74
C GLU A 35 16.54 2.78 -0.08
N ARG A 36 15.80 1.67 -0.20
CA ARG A 36 16.24 0.47 -0.91
C ARG A 36 15.12 -0.12 -1.76
N ASN A 37 15.52 -0.74 -2.86
CA ASN A 37 14.60 -1.48 -3.73
C ASN A 37 14.33 -2.87 -3.17
N PHE A 38 13.06 -3.29 -3.19
CA PHE A 38 12.62 -4.61 -2.78
C PHE A 38 11.82 -5.27 -3.90
N SER A 39 12.09 -6.56 -4.13
CA SER A 39 11.22 -7.46 -4.88
C SER A 39 10.63 -8.47 -3.90
N VAL A 40 9.31 -8.46 -3.72
CA VAL A 40 8.62 -9.32 -2.76
C VAL A 40 7.93 -10.45 -3.51
N ILE A 41 8.44 -11.67 -3.33
CA ILE A 41 7.87 -12.89 -3.90
C ILE A 41 7.10 -13.59 -2.80
N ALA A 42 5.79 -13.76 -2.99
CA ALA A 42 4.96 -14.44 -2.01
C ALA A 42 3.73 -15.09 -2.69
N PRO A 43 3.25 -16.25 -2.21
CA PRO A 43 2.03 -16.88 -2.72
C PRO A 43 0.79 -15.99 -2.63
N ALA A 44 -0.30 -16.38 -3.29
CA ALA A 44 -1.59 -15.72 -3.09
C ALA A 44 -2.04 -15.84 -1.61
N GLY A 45 -2.77 -14.84 -1.12
CA GLY A 45 -3.36 -14.87 0.23
C GLY A 45 -2.41 -14.57 1.41
N VAL A 46 -1.09 -14.45 1.20
CA VAL A 46 -0.11 -14.24 2.31
C VAL A 46 0.08 -12.78 2.74
N GLY A 47 -0.82 -11.88 2.33
CA GLY A 47 -0.83 -10.49 2.78
C GLY A 47 0.12 -9.52 2.06
N LYS A 48 0.45 -9.75 0.78
CA LYS A 48 1.31 -8.82 -0.01
C LYS A 48 0.77 -7.38 -0.02
N THR A 49 -0.51 -7.22 -0.34
CA THR A 49 -1.19 -5.92 -0.33
C THR A 49 -1.13 -5.28 1.06
N GLU A 50 -1.37 -6.06 2.10
CA GLU A 50 -1.32 -5.60 3.48
C GLU A 50 0.10 -5.14 3.87
N ALA A 51 1.13 -5.87 3.46
CA ALA A 51 2.51 -5.46 3.69
C ALA A 51 2.83 -4.11 3.02
N ILE A 52 2.37 -3.90 1.78
CA ILE A 52 2.55 -2.61 1.07
C ILE A 52 1.81 -1.48 1.81
N VAL A 53 0.55 -1.71 2.22
CA VAL A 53 -0.23 -0.74 3.01
C VAL A 53 0.50 -0.37 4.31
N ARG A 54 0.98 -1.36 5.05
CA ARG A 54 1.73 -1.13 6.30
C ARG A 54 3.04 -0.40 6.06
N ARG A 55 3.73 -0.65 4.93
CA ARG A 55 4.94 0.10 4.55
C ARG A 55 4.62 1.57 4.32
N VAL A 56 3.51 1.89 3.64
CA VAL A 56 3.07 3.28 3.44
C VAL A 56 2.71 3.95 4.76
N ILE A 57 1.96 3.28 5.64
CA ILE A 57 1.64 3.79 6.98
C ILE A 57 2.93 4.02 7.79
N GLY A 58 3.90 3.12 7.67
CA GLY A 58 5.20 3.23 8.34
C GLY A 58 5.98 4.49 7.97
N MET A 59 5.83 5.01 6.75
CA MET A 59 6.45 6.28 6.33
C MET A 59 5.97 7.47 7.18
N ALA A 60 4.75 7.42 7.71
CA ALA A 60 4.21 8.47 8.58
C ALA A 60 4.87 8.49 9.97
N GLY A 61 5.62 7.44 10.33
CA GLY A 61 6.40 7.38 11.57
C GLY A 61 7.81 7.98 11.46
N GLU A 62 8.23 8.42 10.27
CA GLU A 62 9.49 9.14 10.09
C GLU A 62 9.39 10.61 10.58
N PRO A 63 10.52 11.31 10.84
CA PRO A 63 10.48 12.73 11.19
C PRO A 63 9.65 13.56 10.21
N LEU A 64 8.84 14.49 10.73
CA LEU A 64 7.79 15.20 9.98
C LEU A 64 8.25 15.72 8.60
N PRO A 65 9.40 16.42 8.44
CA PRO A 65 9.83 16.91 7.13
C PRO A 65 10.06 15.79 6.11
N ILE A 66 10.59 14.66 6.56
CA ILE A 66 10.92 13.49 5.73
C ILE A 66 9.63 12.76 5.35
N ALA A 67 8.77 12.48 6.34
CA ALA A 67 7.48 11.84 6.12
C ALA A 67 6.60 12.65 5.14
N ARG A 68 6.55 13.98 5.32
CA ARG A 68 5.81 14.91 4.44
C ARG A 68 6.28 14.81 2.98
N GLN A 69 7.60 14.84 2.76
CA GLN A 69 8.19 14.70 1.42
C GLN A 69 7.89 13.34 0.80
N LYS A 70 8.11 12.25 1.54
CA LYS A 70 7.89 10.88 1.05
C LYS A 70 6.42 10.65 0.67
N LEU A 71 5.50 11.04 1.54
CA LEU A 71 4.06 10.83 1.31
C LEU A 71 3.54 11.69 0.15
N SER A 72 3.95 12.96 0.04
CA SER A 72 3.48 13.85 -1.05
C SER A 72 3.99 13.44 -2.44
N THR A 73 5.13 12.75 -2.52
CA THR A 73 5.74 12.30 -3.77
C THR A 73 5.52 10.81 -4.03
N LEU A 74 4.75 10.11 -3.18
CA LEU A 74 4.50 8.69 -3.29
C LEU A 74 3.71 8.37 -4.57
N VAL A 75 4.15 7.33 -5.28
CA VAL A 75 3.47 6.78 -6.45
C VAL A 75 3.23 5.29 -6.22
N VAL A 76 1.96 4.90 -6.19
CA VAL A 76 1.51 3.52 -6.05
C VAL A 76 0.78 3.12 -7.34
N VAL A 77 1.34 2.11 -8.01
CA VAL A 77 0.81 1.61 -9.27
C VAL A 77 0.30 0.18 -9.10
N THR A 78 -0.91 -0.08 -9.61
CA THR A 78 -1.54 -1.41 -9.61
C THR A 78 -2.04 -1.80 -11.00
N TYR A 79 -2.42 -3.08 -11.17
CA TYR A 79 -3.00 -3.56 -12.43
C TYR A 79 -4.40 -2.99 -12.70
N THR A 80 -5.20 -2.75 -11.66
CA THR A 80 -6.56 -2.22 -11.78
C THR A 80 -6.75 -0.96 -10.94
N ASN A 81 -7.63 -0.07 -11.41
CA ASN A 81 -8.05 1.12 -10.64
C ASN A 81 -8.67 0.73 -9.30
N ARG A 82 -9.45 -0.36 -9.27
CA ARG A 82 -10.07 -0.87 -8.04
C ARG A 82 -9.03 -1.22 -6.99
N ALA A 83 -7.95 -1.91 -7.37
CA ALA A 83 -6.88 -2.26 -6.44
C ALA A 83 -6.12 -1.04 -5.92
N ALA A 84 -5.88 -0.02 -6.77
CA ALA A 84 -5.26 1.24 -6.36
C ALA A 84 -6.13 1.95 -5.32
N HIS A 85 -7.43 2.13 -5.59
CA HIS A 85 -8.36 2.79 -4.67
C HIS A 85 -8.48 2.03 -3.35
N GLU A 86 -8.57 0.69 -3.39
CA GLU A 86 -8.61 -0.13 -2.19
C GLU A 86 -7.35 0.04 -1.34
N MET A 87 -6.17 0.06 -1.97
CA MET A 87 -4.89 0.27 -1.27
C MET A 87 -4.80 1.67 -0.67
N GLN A 88 -5.21 2.70 -1.41
CA GLN A 88 -5.28 4.08 -0.92
C GLN A 88 -6.18 4.21 0.30
N HIS A 89 -7.39 3.63 0.22
CA HIS A 89 -8.37 3.65 1.30
C HIS A 89 -7.84 2.95 2.57
N ARG A 90 -7.26 1.76 2.42
CA ARG A 90 -6.65 1.02 3.54
C ARG A 90 -5.50 1.81 4.19
N ALA A 91 -4.61 2.39 3.39
CA ALA A 91 -3.49 3.18 3.91
C ALA A 91 -3.98 4.44 4.64
N ARG A 92 -4.95 5.17 4.07
CA ARG A 92 -5.56 6.35 4.69
C ARG A 92 -6.21 6.01 6.04
N ASN A 93 -6.97 4.92 6.10
CA ASN A 93 -7.62 4.51 7.35
C ASN A 93 -6.61 4.09 8.40
N GLY A 94 -5.57 3.32 8.03
CA GLY A 94 -4.50 2.97 8.95
C GLY A 94 -3.74 4.20 9.47
N MET A 95 -3.52 5.23 8.64
CA MET A 95 -2.95 6.49 9.10
C MET A 95 -3.87 7.21 10.10
N LEU A 96 -5.18 7.25 9.86
CA LEU A 96 -6.16 7.83 10.78
C LEU A 96 -6.20 7.07 12.12
N GLU A 97 -6.22 5.75 12.08
CA GLU A 97 -6.20 4.88 13.28
C GLU A 97 -4.93 5.09 14.10
N SER A 98 -3.79 5.29 13.43
CA SER A 98 -2.52 5.62 14.08
C SER A 98 -2.43 7.06 14.61
N LYS A 99 -3.48 7.87 14.42
CA LYS A 99 -3.53 9.30 14.76
C LYS A 99 -2.40 10.10 14.10
N ALA A 100 -2.12 9.81 12.84
CA ALA A 100 -1.13 10.54 12.06
C ALA A 100 -1.44 12.04 12.04
N ASP A 101 -0.40 12.86 12.02
CA ASP A 101 -0.52 14.31 11.93
C ASP A 101 -1.41 14.73 10.73
N PRO A 102 -2.36 15.68 10.89
CA PRO A 102 -3.18 16.17 9.79
C PRO A 102 -2.37 16.65 8.57
N GLU A 103 -1.18 17.20 8.76
CA GLU A 103 -0.28 17.61 7.68
C GLU A 103 0.24 16.41 6.88
N LEU A 104 0.50 15.28 7.55
CA LEU A 104 0.89 14.03 6.89
C LEU A 104 -0.26 13.42 6.10
N LEU A 105 -1.50 13.51 6.61
CA LEU A 105 -2.69 13.11 5.86
C LEU A 105 -2.90 13.98 4.62
N ALA A 106 -2.71 15.29 4.74
CA ALA A 106 -2.78 16.22 3.60
C ALA A 106 -1.68 15.92 2.56
N SER A 107 -0.48 15.53 3.02
CA SER A 107 0.62 15.10 2.15
C SER A 107 0.30 13.79 1.45
N PHE A 108 -0.20 12.79 2.18
CA PHE A 108 -0.63 11.52 1.61
C PHE A 108 -1.73 11.68 0.54
N ASN A 109 -2.65 12.63 0.72
CA ASN A 109 -3.69 12.90 -0.28
C ASN A 109 -3.14 13.43 -1.63
N GLN A 110 -1.88 13.88 -1.68
CA GLN A 110 -1.20 14.27 -2.92
C GLN A 110 -0.55 13.09 -3.64
N ALA A 111 -0.35 11.96 -2.95
CA ALA A 111 0.20 10.74 -3.51
C ALA A 111 -0.64 10.24 -4.70
N PHE A 112 0.04 9.66 -5.68
CA PHE A 112 -0.63 9.01 -6.79
C PHE A 112 -0.99 7.57 -6.47
N PHE A 113 -2.26 7.21 -6.67
CA PHE A 113 -2.75 5.83 -6.65
C PHE A 113 -3.50 5.58 -7.96
N GLY A 114 -3.03 4.63 -8.77
CA GLY A 114 -3.68 4.32 -10.03
C GLY A 114 -3.00 3.21 -10.81
N THR A 115 -3.35 3.08 -12.08
CA THR A 115 -2.66 2.17 -13.01
C THR A 115 -1.44 2.81 -13.64
N ILE A 116 -0.59 1.99 -14.26
CA ILE A 116 0.60 2.49 -14.98
C ILE A 116 0.19 3.42 -16.12
N HIS A 117 -0.89 3.11 -16.83
CA HIS A 117 -1.42 3.95 -17.91
C HIS A 117 -1.82 5.34 -17.40
N GLN A 118 -2.55 5.41 -16.29
CA GLN A 118 -2.93 6.69 -15.68
C GLN A 118 -1.71 7.48 -15.19
N PHE A 119 -0.69 6.80 -14.67
CA PHE A 119 0.53 7.47 -14.23
C PHE A 119 1.30 8.05 -15.42
N CYS A 120 1.50 7.27 -16.48
CA CYS A 120 2.11 7.74 -17.72
C CYS A 120 1.32 8.92 -18.32
N PHE A 121 -0.01 8.83 -18.34
CA PHE A 121 -0.85 9.93 -18.83
C PHE A 121 -0.72 11.19 -17.97
N LYS A 122 -0.66 11.06 -16.63
CA LYS A 122 -0.37 12.18 -15.72
C LYS A 122 0.97 12.84 -16.07
N LEU A 123 2.01 12.04 -16.32
CA LEU A 123 3.33 12.56 -16.71
C LEU A 123 3.28 13.30 -18.05
N LEU A 124 2.60 12.74 -19.05
CA LEU A 124 2.43 13.38 -20.36
C LEU A 124 1.67 14.71 -20.24
N ARG A 125 0.59 14.77 -19.46
CA ARG A 125 -0.13 16.04 -19.24
C ARG A 125 0.70 17.08 -18.50
N THR A 126 1.58 16.65 -17.60
CA THR A 126 2.39 17.57 -16.78
C THR A 126 3.63 18.06 -17.54
N TYR A 127 4.33 17.15 -18.23
CA TYR A 127 5.65 17.38 -18.81
C TYR A 127 5.71 17.25 -20.34
N GLY A 128 4.60 16.88 -20.99
CA GLY A 128 4.55 16.64 -22.43
C GLY A 128 4.89 17.87 -23.28
N HIS A 129 4.75 19.07 -22.74
CA HIS A 129 5.17 20.30 -23.41
C HIS A 129 6.67 20.31 -23.75
N HIS A 130 7.52 19.64 -22.96
CA HIS A 130 8.94 19.45 -23.29
C HIS A 130 9.16 18.58 -24.53
N LEU A 131 8.17 17.78 -24.90
CA LEU A 131 8.16 16.92 -26.07
C LEU A 131 7.37 17.54 -27.25
N GLY A 132 6.90 18.78 -27.12
CA GLY A 132 6.04 19.43 -28.12
C GLY A 132 4.59 18.92 -28.12
N LEU A 133 4.17 18.17 -27.10
CA LEU A 133 2.79 17.71 -26.99
C LEU A 133 1.85 18.86 -26.56
N PRO A 134 0.61 18.88 -27.06
CA PRO A 134 -0.38 19.85 -26.61
C PRO A 134 -0.73 19.63 -25.12
N SER A 135 -1.15 20.69 -24.45
CA SER A 135 -1.56 20.63 -23.03
C SER A 135 -2.89 19.89 -22.83
N ALA A 136 -3.78 19.93 -23.82
CA ALA A 136 -5.06 19.24 -23.86
C ALA A 136 -4.94 17.85 -24.50
N LEU A 137 -4.20 16.94 -23.84
CA LEU A 137 -4.20 15.54 -24.23
C LEU A 137 -5.52 14.88 -23.80
N GLU A 138 -6.15 14.17 -24.72
CA GLU A 138 -7.34 13.37 -24.47
C GLU A 138 -7.07 11.90 -24.75
N VAL A 139 -7.65 11.02 -23.93
CA VAL A 139 -7.63 9.58 -24.17
C VAL A 139 -8.86 9.24 -24.99
N LEU A 140 -8.65 8.74 -26.21
CA LEU A 140 -9.72 8.21 -27.02
C LEU A 140 -10.19 6.89 -26.40
N ALA A 141 -11.50 6.80 -26.14
CA ALA A 141 -12.11 5.60 -25.56
C ALA A 141 -12.35 4.49 -26.58
N ASP A 142 -12.30 4.84 -27.87
CA ASP A 142 -12.60 3.97 -28.99
C ASP A 142 -11.44 4.03 -30.00
N GLU A 143 -10.87 2.87 -30.31
CA GLU A 143 -9.83 2.72 -31.33
C GLU A 143 -10.41 2.86 -32.75
N ASP A 144 -11.69 2.57 -32.95
CA ASP A 144 -12.36 2.64 -34.25
C ASP A 144 -12.67 4.09 -34.67
N ALA A 145 -12.70 5.02 -33.70
CA ALA A 145 -12.87 6.45 -33.96
C ALA A 145 -11.71 7.08 -34.76
N LEU A 146 -10.54 6.42 -34.80
CA LEU A 146 -9.36 6.87 -35.55
C LEU A 146 -9.44 6.59 -37.06
N TRP A 147 -10.34 5.71 -37.51
CA TRP A 147 -10.39 5.24 -38.91
C TRP A 147 -11.58 5.79 -39.71
N LEU A 148 -12.30 6.76 -39.14
CA LEU A 148 -13.52 7.35 -39.72
C LEU A 148 -13.30 8.71 -40.40
N GLU A 149 -12.05 9.13 -40.63
CA GLU A 149 -11.69 10.33 -41.40
C GLU A 149 -11.20 10.02 -42.83
#